data_AF-A0A164NT68-F1
#
_entry.id   AF-A0A164NT68-F1
#
_cell.length_a   1.000
_cell.length_b   1.000
_cell.length_c   1.000
_cell.angle_alpha   90.00
_cell.angle_beta   90.00
_cell.angle_gamma   90.00
#
_symmetry.space_group_name_H-M   'P 1'
#
loop_
_entity.id
_entity.type
_entity.pdbx_description
1 polymer ?
#
loop_
_entity_poly.entity_id
_entity_poly.type
_entity_poly.pdbx_seq_one_letter_code
_entity_poly.pdbx_strand_id
1 'polypeptide(L)'
;MDSDLEQLDLFAETVGLSVKYSQRASPELTLTLLSTLFNEISRHLSFSEYMALSRLCRELRPLGTGQLSHSLSVFLTQYMDDPAGFRNQMRMSNCVISGSAVLSILTRDSWWEPSNLDVLCPSESLRQMRTYLRDVEGYVPARYHSPGEEEADRQKGVHAFVRQRKGKPHKFIDLIVPTKKRSINSFEDHPHTAVMNFISADHLVMLYPRLTLPRETFVVKDPRIEVRSKWLSRRYTIKTVRSDATCQGGACPHVSRFVGDSSCLVLPFGDHYDLPDAYLSSANTPIKLGYTRCLVWKCPRADHRPRA
;
A
#
# COMPACT_ATOMS: atom_id res chain seq x y z
N MET A 1 -18.00 -6.73 -32.46
CA MET A 1 -18.65 -7.96 -31.94
C MET A 1 -18.09 -9.20 -32.61
N ASP A 2 -18.29 -9.44 -33.92
CA ASP A 2 -17.75 -10.67 -34.55
C ASP A 2 -16.20 -10.70 -34.57
N SER A 3 -15.55 -9.56 -34.80
CA SER A 3 -14.09 -9.40 -34.72
C SER A 3 -13.51 -9.67 -33.32
N ASP A 4 -14.27 -9.43 -32.26
CA ASP A 4 -13.78 -9.61 -30.88
C ASP A 4 -13.91 -11.07 -30.42
N LEU A 5 -14.89 -11.78 -30.98
CA LEU A 5 -15.11 -13.21 -30.75
C LEU A 5 -14.07 -14.06 -31.48
N GLU A 6 -13.71 -13.72 -32.72
CA GLU A 6 -12.63 -14.41 -33.45
C GLU A 6 -11.27 -14.28 -32.75
N GLN A 7 -10.97 -13.14 -32.13
CA GLN A 7 -9.73 -12.97 -31.36
C GLN A 7 -9.71 -13.81 -30.07
N LEU A 8 -10.87 -13.99 -29.43
CA LEU A 8 -11.00 -14.86 -28.27
C LEU A 8 -10.86 -16.33 -28.65
N ASP A 9 -11.40 -16.76 -29.79
CA ASP A 9 -11.22 -18.12 -30.32
C ASP A 9 -9.75 -18.40 -30.64
N LEU A 10 -9.07 -17.48 -31.32
CA LEU A 10 -7.65 -17.62 -31.65
C LEU A 10 -6.78 -17.67 -30.39
N PHE A 11 -7.10 -16.86 -29.39
CA PHE A 11 -6.43 -16.88 -28.09
C PHE A 11 -6.69 -18.20 -27.36
N ALA A 12 -7.94 -18.67 -27.33
CA ALA A 12 -8.34 -19.93 -26.71
C ALA A 12 -7.61 -21.12 -27.36
N GLU A 13 -7.54 -21.18 -28.69
CA GLU A 13 -6.73 -22.19 -29.40
C GLU A 13 -5.24 -22.09 -29.05
N THR A 14 -4.69 -20.88 -28.96
CA THR A 14 -3.29 -20.63 -28.60
C THR A 14 -2.95 -21.14 -27.19
N VAL A 15 -3.91 -21.10 -26.25
CA VAL A 15 -3.74 -21.64 -24.90
C VAL A 15 -4.27 -23.08 -24.75
N GLY A 16 -4.64 -23.75 -25.84
CA GLY A 16 -5.10 -25.15 -25.85
C GLY A 16 -6.52 -25.37 -25.35
N LEU A 17 -7.36 -24.33 -25.36
CA LEU A 17 -8.76 -24.37 -24.95
C LEU A 17 -9.68 -24.40 -26.17
N SER A 18 -10.16 -25.58 -26.57
CA SER A 18 -11.22 -25.70 -27.57
C SER A 18 -12.58 -25.47 -26.90
N VAL A 19 -13.15 -24.27 -27.04
CA VAL A 19 -14.46 -23.93 -26.47
C VAL A 19 -15.50 -23.90 -27.59
N LYS A 20 -16.36 -24.92 -27.68
CA LYS A 20 -17.56 -24.83 -28.52
C LYS A 20 -18.57 -23.88 -27.86
N TYR A 21 -18.72 -22.68 -28.43
CA TYR A 21 -19.53 -21.56 -27.90
C TYR A 21 -21.04 -21.83 -27.67
N SER A 22 -21.54 -23.03 -27.96
CA SER A 22 -22.97 -23.38 -27.76
C SER A 22 -23.29 -24.01 -26.40
N GLN A 23 -22.29 -24.25 -25.54
CA GLN A 23 -22.49 -24.80 -24.20
C GLN A 23 -21.93 -23.83 -23.15
N ARG A 24 -22.69 -23.59 -22.08
CA ARG A 24 -22.18 -22.83 -20.93
C ARG A 24 -20.87 -23.48 -20.46
N ALA A 25 -19.78 -22.72 -20.47
CA ALA A 25 -18.51 -23.18 -19.92
C ALA A 25 -18.74 -23.67 -18.48
N SER A 26 -18.12 -24.79 -18.12
CA SER A 26 -18.23 -25.29 -16.76
C SER A 26 -17.58 -24.28 -15.80
N PRO A 27 -18.04 -24.20 -14.53
CA PRO A 27 -17.40 -23.36 -13.51
C PRO A 27 -15.90 -23.63 -13.36
N GLU A 28 -15.48 -24.89 -13.50
CA GLU A 28 -14.08 -25.33 -13.37
C GLU A 28 -13.22 -24.79 -14.52
N LEU A 29 -13.72 -24.85 -15.75
CA LEU A 29 -13.04 -24.27 -16.91
C LEU A 29 -12.92 -22.75 -16.77
N THR A 30 -14.00 -22.09 -16.34
CA THR A 30 -14.00 -20.63 -16.09
C THR A 30 -12.96 -20.24 -15.05
N LEU A 31 -12.88 -20.98 -13.95
CA LEU A 31 -11.93 -20.72 -12.88
C LEU A 31 -10.47 -20.99 -13.30
N THR A 32 -10.24 -22.04 -14.08
CA THR A 32 -8.92 -22.37 -14.65
C THR A 32 -8.43 -21.26 -15.57
N LEU A 33 -9.30 -20.79 -16.47
CA LEU A 33 -9.01 -19.68 -17.37
C LEU A 33 -8.74 -18.39 -16.59
N LEU A 34 -9.63 -18.03 -15.65
CA LEU A 34 -9.44 -16.84 -14.80
C LEU A 34 -8.14 -16.88 -14.01
N SER A 35 -7.77 -18.05 -13.48
CA SER A 35 -6.51 -18.20 -12.72
C SER A 35 -5.28 -18.05 -13.62
N THR A 36 -5.35 -18.59 -14.83
CA THR A 36 -4.27 -18.49 -15.84
C THR A 36 -4.08 -17.06 -16.32
N LEU A 37 -5.19 -16.33 -16.54
CA LEU A 37 -5.17 -14.96 -17.04
C LEU A 37 -5.13 -13.90 -15.94
N PHE A 38 -5.17 -14.31 -14.66
CA PHE A 38 -5.34 -13.38 -13.55
C PHE A 38 -4.31 -12.25 -13.55
N ASN A 39 -3.03 -12.58 -13.78
CA ASN A 39 -1.96 -11.59 -13.80
C ASN A 39 -2.12 -10.60 -14.95
N GLU A 40 -2.50 -11.08 -16.15
CA GLU A 40 -2.72 -10.24 -17.32
C GLU A 40 -3.92 -9.32 -17.13
N ILE A 41 -5.07 -9.88 -16.73
CA ILE A 41 -6.27 -9.11 -16.42
C ILE A 41 -5.94 -8.07 -15.35
N SER A 42 -5.23 -8.46 -14.30
CA SER A 42 -4.89 -7.56 -13.20
C SER A 42 -4.11 -6.34 -13.67
N ARG A 43 -3.26 -6.43 -14.71
CA ARG A 43 -2.50 -5.28 -15.24
C ARG A 43 -3.38 -4.14 -15.73
N HIS A 44 -4.61 -4.45 -16.14
CA HIS A 44 -5.58 -3.48 -16.64
C HIS A 44 -6.59 -3.02 -15.60
N LEU A 45 -6.56 -3.59 -14.39
CA LEU A 45 -7.46 -3.23 -13.30
C LEU A 45 -6.81 -2.23 -12.34
N SER A 46 -7.60 -1.28 -11.87
CA SER A 46 -7.26 -0.50 -10.68
C SER A 46 -7.07 -1.43 -9.48
N PHE A 47 -6.36 -0.97 -8.45
CA PHE A 47 -6.17 -1.77 -7.24
C PHE A 47 -7.51 -2.21 -6.62
N SER A 48 -8.53 -1.33 -6.60
CA SER A 48 -9.86 -1.66 -6.11
C SER A 48 -10.52 -2.80 -6.89
N GLU A 49 -10.46 -2.75 -8.22
CA GLU A 49 -11.06 -3.76 -9.10
C GLU A 49 -10.34 -5.09 -9.02
N TYR A 50 -9.00 -5.07 -9.02
CA TYR A 50 -8.21 -6.28 -8.87
C TYR A 50 -8.43 -6.91 -7.47
N MET A 51 -8.56 -6.11 -6.42
CA MET A 51 -8.91 -6.61 -5.09
C MET A 51 -10.33 -7.19 -5.06
N ALA A 52 -11.30 -6.59 -5.76
CA ALA A 52 -12.63 -7.16 -5.91
C ALA A 52 -12.59 -8.50 -6.66
N LEU A 53 -11.83 -8.58 -7.76
CA LEU A 53 -11.64 -9.80 -8.56
C LEU A 53 -11.05 -10.94 -7.73
N SER A 54 -9.98 -10.68 -6.98
CA SER A 54 -9.33 -11.68 -6.10
C SER A 54 -10.27 -12.28 -5.05
N ARG A 55 -11.39 -11.60 -4.77
CA ARG A 55 -12.33 -11.97 -3.72
C ARG A 55 -13.58 -12.68 -4.21
N LEU A 56 -13.74 -12.86 -5.53
CA LEU A 56 -14.91 -13.54 -6.10
C LEU A 56 -15.05 -14.98 -5.59
N CYS A 57 -13.95 -15.72 -5.46
CA CYS A 57 -13.92 -17.07 -4.90
C CYS A 57 -12.72 -17.28 -3.95
N ARG A 58 -12.46 -18.52 -3.51
CA ARG A 58 -11.33 -18.81 -2.59
C ARG A 58 -10.03 -18.99 -3.36
N GLU A 59 -10.12 -19.51 -4.57
CA GLU A 59 -9.03 -19.91 -5.44
C GLU A 59 -8.33 -18.69 -6.07
N LEU A 60 -9.05 -17.58 -6.26
CA LEU A 60 -8.46 -16.32 -6.75
C LEU A 60 -7.78 -15.48 -5.65
N ARG A 61 -8.02 -15.76 -4.36
CA ARG A 61 -7.45 -14.94 -3.27
C ARG A 61 -5.92 -15.02 -3.21
N PRO A 62 -5.30 -16.21 -3.29
CA PRO A 62 -3.85 -16.32 -3.32
C PRO A 62 -3.23 -15.62 -4.53
N LEU A 63 -3.94 -15.58 -5.67
CA LEU A 63 -3.48 -14.85 -6.86
C LEU A 63 -3.51 -13.34 -6.62
N GLY A 64 -4.55 -12.86 -5.93
CA GLY A 64 -4.59 -11.53 -5.35
C GLY A 64 -3.32 -11.24 -4.57
N THR A 65 -3.16 -11.86 -3.41
CA THR A 65 -2.01 -11.60 -2.53
C THR A 65 -0.65 -11.78 -3.23
N GLY A 66 -0.52 -12.80 -4.08
CA GLY A 66 0.66 -13.04 -4.90
C GLY A 66 0.99 -11.88 -5.83
N GLN A 67 -0.01 -11.30 -6.52
CA GLN A 67 0.19 -10.16 -7.40
C GLN A 67 0.65 -8.90 -6.65
N LEU A 68 0.18 -8.67 -5.41
CA LEU A 68 0.66 -7.55 -4.60
C LEU A 68 2.12 -7.76 -4.18
N SER A 69 2.45 -8.97 -3.69
CA SER A 69 3.83 -9.36 -3.35
C SER A 69 4.78 -9.22 -4.54
N HIS A 70 4.32 -9.64 -5.73
CA HIS A 70 5.05 -9.49 -6.99
C HIS A 70 5.23 -8.02 -7.36
N SER A 71 4.16 -7.21 -7.29
CA SER A 71 4.20 -5.77 -7.62
C SER A 71 5.15 -5.02 -6.71
N LEU A 72 5.18 -5.33 -5.41
CA LEU A 72 6.16 -4.77 -4.47
C LEU A 72 7.59 -5.19 -4.85
N SER A 73 7.81 -6.46 -5.18
CA SER A 73 9.14 -6.97 -5.51
C SER A 73 9.67 -6.31 -6.79
N VAL A 74 8.84 -6.18 -7.83
CA VAL A 74 9.17 -5.45 -9.07
C VAL A 74 9.41 -3.96 -8.81
N PHE A 75 8.65 -3.33 -7.92
CA PHE A 75 8.90 -1.94 -7.54
C PHE A 75 10.26 -1.78 -6.84
N LEU A 76 10.60 -2.72 -5.95
CA LEU A 76 11.84 -2.68 -5.17
C LEU A 76 13.10 -2.92 -5.99
N THR A 77 13.05 -3.60 -7.15
CA THR A 77 14.23 -3.77 -8.03
C THR A 77 14.79 -2.45 -8.55
N GLN A 78 14.02 -1.36 -8.45
CA GLN A 78 14.49 -0.02 -8.81
C GLN A 78 15.44 0.60 -7.76
N TYR A 79 15.44 0.04 -6.54
CA TYR A 79 16.20 0.51 -5.39
C TYR A 79 17.21 -0.54 -4.90
N MET A 80 16.83 -1.81 -4.94
CA MET A 80 17.58 -2.93 -4.36
C MET A 80 18.07 -3.87 -5.46
N ASP A 81 19.28 -4.40 -5.28
CA ASP A 81 19.75 -5.54 -6.06
C ASP A 81 19.11 -6.84 -5.54
N ASP A 82 18.82 -6.90 -4.23
CA ASP A 82 18.11 -8.01 -3.58
C ASP A 82 16.80 -7.56 -2.89
N PRO A 83 15.68 -7.44 -3.64
CA PRO A 83 14.38 -7.11 -3.06
C PRO A 83 13.91 -8.07 -1.97
N ALA A 84 14.26 -9.37 -2.07
CA ALA A 84 13.87 -10.38 -1.10
C ALA A 84 14.65 -10.20 0.21
N GLY A 85 15.96 -9.99 0.12
CA GLY A 85 16.82 -9.61 1.23
C GLY A 85 16.34 -8.34 1.94
N PHE A 86 15.95 -7.31 1.18
CA PHE A 86 15.45 -6.08 1.76
C PHE A 86 14.12 -6.30 2.52
N ARG A 87 13.19 -7.08 1.95
CA ARG A 87 11.95 -7.44 2.65
C ARG A 87 12.23 -8.25 3.92
N ASN A 88 13.19 -9.17 3.89
CA ASN A 88 13.60 -9.89 5.09
C ASN A 88 14.19 -8.93 6.14
N GLN A 89 15.01 -7.97 5.70
CA GLN A 89 15.54 -6.95 6.58
C GLN A 89 14.42 -6.11 7.21
N MET A 90 13.42 -5.68 6.44
CA MET A 90 12.24 -4.98 6.95
C MET A 90 11.50 -5.78 8.03
N ARG A 91 11.38 -7.11 7.86
CA ARG A 91 10.76 -8.00 8.84
C ARG A 91 11.53 -8.04 10.14
N MET A 92 12.85 -8.22 10.08
CA MET A 92 13.72 -8.24 11.26
C MET A 92 13.76 -6.90 11.99
N SER A 93 13.69 -5.80 11.25
CA SER A 93 13.82 -4.44 11.80
C SER A 93 12.49 -3.77 12.14
N ASN A 94 11.35 -4.40 11.88
CA ASN A 94 10.01 -3.80 11.92
C ASN A 94 9.91 -2.48 11.12
N CYS A 95 10.61 -2.42 9.99
CA CYS A 95 10.55 -1.27 9.09
C CYS A 95 9.37 -1.41 8.12
N VAL A 96 8.83 -0.27 7.71
CA VAL A 96 7.75 -0.21 6.71
C VAL A 96 8.06 0.83 5.63
N ILE A 97 7.68 0.54 4.39
CA ILE A 97 7.71 1.49 3.29
C ILE A 97 6.48 2.38 3.39
N SER A 98 6.61 3.67 3.09
CA SER A 98 5.49 4.61 3.15
C SER A 98 5.53 5.65 2.02
N GLY A 99 4.71 6.70 2.14
CA GLY A 99 4.72 7.87 1.30
C GLY A 99 4.39 7.57 -0.15
N SER A 100 5.17 8.17 -1.05
CA SER A 100 4.91 8.14 -2.49
C SER A 100 5.08 6.73 -3.10
N ALA A 101 6.00 5.93 -2.55
CA ALA A 101 6.30 4.59 -3.03
C ALA A 101 5.11 3.63 -2.90
N VAL A 102 4.44 3.66 -1.74
CA VAL A 102 3.24 2.86 -1.54
C VAL A 102 2.12 3.32 -2.47
N LEU A 103 1.96 4.63 -2.65
CA LEU A 103 0.95 5.15 -3.56
C LEU A 103 1.20 4.73 -5.01
N SER A 104 2.44 4.73 -5.51
CA SER A 104 2.71 4.28 -6.87
C SER A 104 2.38 2.79 -7.08
N ILE A 105 2.60 1.95 -6.06
CA ILE A 105 2.20 0.53 -6.11
C ILE A 105 0.67 0.40 -6.14
N LEU A 106 -0.04 1.22 -5.38
CA LEU A 106 -1.50 1.17 -5.28
C LEU A 106 -2.20 1.75 -6.52
N THR A 107 -1.73 2.89 -7.01
CA THR A 107 -2.39 3.59 -8.11
C THR A 107 -1.97 3.06 -9.47
N ARG A 108 -0.78 2.45 -9.56
CA ARG A 108 -0.24 1.80 -10.77
C ARG A 108 -0.20 2.72 -11.98
N ASP A 109 0.02 4.01 -11.72
CA ASP A 109 0.18 5.01 -12.77
C ASP A 109 1.53 4.86 -13.45
N SER A 110 1.54 4.95 -14.77
CA SER A 110 2.78 5.01 -15.56
C SER A 110 3.32 6.42 -15.75
N TRP A 111 2.52 7.45 -15.47
CA TRP A 111 2.84 8.85 -15.80
C TRP A 111 3.53 9.62 -14.68
N TRP A 112 3.66 9.04 -13.48
CA TRP A 112 4.47 9.59 -12.40
C TRP A 112 5.18 8.47 -11.64
N GLU A 113 6.34 8.81 -11.08
CA GLU A 113 7.12 7.91 -10.23
C GLU A 113 7.51 8.60 -8.91
N PRO A 114 7.71 7.84 -7.82
CA PRO A 114 8.26 8.39 -6.60
C PRO A 114 9.74 8.77 -6.80
N SER A 115 10.11 9.96 -6.31
CA SER A 115 11.50 10.46 -6.36
C SER A 115 12.46 9.69 -5.46
N ASN A 116 11.93 9.01 -4.44
CA ASN A 116 12.65 8.40 -3.34
C ASN A 116 11.81 7.29 -2.70
N LEU A 117 12.46 6.41 -1.95
CA LEU A 117 11.83 5.39 -1.13
C LEU A 117 11.82 5.82 0.33
N ASP A 118 10.64 6.15 0.87
CA ASP A 118 10.47 6.50 2.28
C ASP A 118 10.33 5.22 3.11
N VAL A 119 11.26 4.98 4.06
CA VAL A 119 11.24 3.83 4.97
C VAL A 119 11.15 4.32 6.40
N LEU A 120 10.03 4.04 7.05
CA LEU A 120 9.85 4.29 8.47
C LEU A 120 10.58 3.20 9.26
N CYS A 121 11.54 3.62 10.07
CA CYS A 121 12.45 2.74 10.80
C CYS A 121 12.36 3.02 12.30
N PRO A 122 12.12 2.00 13.15
CA PRO A 122 12.29 2.16 14.60
C PRO A 122 13.72 2.61 14.92
N SER A 123 13.86 3.40 15.98
CA SER A 123 15.15 3.99 16.38
C SER A 123 16.23 2.93 16.66
N GLU A 124 15.83 1.85 17.32
CA GLU A 124 16.63 0.69 17.67
C GLU A 124 17.12 -0.08 16.44
N SER A 125 16.38 -0.01 15.34
CA SER A 125 16.69 -0.72 14.10
C SER A 125 17.45 0.12 13.09
N LEU A 126 17.60 1.43 13.32
CA LEU A 126 18.22 2.35 12.35
C LEU A 126 19.64 1.89 11.98
N ARG A 127 20.44 1.52 12.98
CA ARG A 127 21.82 1.06 12.75
C ARG A 127 21.84 -0.19 11.89
N GLN A 128 20.96 -1.16 12.16
CA GLN A 128 20.89 -2.41 11.42
C GLN A 128 20.48 -2.15 9.96
N MET A 129 19.40 -1.39 9.74
CA MET A 129 18.92 -1.05 8.40
C MET A 129 19.97 -0.28 7.59
N ARG A 130 20.64 0.70 8.20
CA ARG A 130 21.72 1.45 7.55
C ARG A 130 22.91 0.56 7.18
N THR A 131 23.24 -0.41 8.03
CA THR A 131 24.32 -1.37 7.79
C THR A 131 23.96 -2.28 6.62
N TYR A 132 22.73 -2.81 6.58
CA TYR A 132 22.23 -3.59 5.45
C TYR A 132 22.32 -2.81 4.14
N LEU A 133 21.76 -1.60 4.09
CA LEU A 133 21.77 -0.78 2.87
C LEU A 133 23.18 -0.49 2.37
N ARG A 134 24.14 -0.28 3.28
CA ARG A 134 25.54 -0.02 2.91
C ARG A 134 26.27 -1.28 2.46
N ASP A 135 26.23 -2.33 3.27
CA ASP A 135 27.11 -3.49 3.12
C ASP A 135 26.56 -4.52 2.13
N VAL A 136 25.22 -4.60 1.97
CA VAL A 136 24.56 -5.53 1.05
C VAL A 136 24.16 -4.81 -0.24
N GLU A 137 23.49 -3.66 -0.12
CA GLU A 137 22.92 -2.96 -1.28
C GLU A 137 23.86 -1.90 -1.88
N GLY A 138 25.00 -1.61 -1.25
CA GLY A 138 25.99 -0.64 -1.76
C GLY A 138 25.56 0.83 -1.68
N TYR A 139 24.58 1.17 -0.85
CA TYR A 139 24.20 2.56 -0.59
C TYR A 139 25.26 3.31 0.21
N VAL A 140 25.35 4.62 -0.03
CA VAL A 140 26.18 5.52 0.75
C VAL A 140 25.35 6.67 1.32
N PRO A 141 25.75 7.27 2.46
CA PRO A 141 25.10 8.48 2.96
C PRO A 141 25.10 9.58 1.90
N ALA A 142 23.95 10.21 1.68
CA ALA A 142 23.88 11.43 0.89
C ALA A 142 24.49 12.57 1.71
N ARG A 143 25.33 13.41 1.07
CA ARG A 143 25.76 14.67 1.70
C ARG A 143 24.56 15.61 1.69
N TYR A 144 24.16 16.13 2.84
CA TYR A 144 23.21 17.24 2.90
C TYR A 144 23.85 18.43 2.17
N HIS A 145 23.21 18.94 1.13
CA HIS A 145 23.78 20.02 0.32
C HIS A 145 23.36 21.42 0.80
N SER A 146 22.52 21.52 1.83
CA SER A 146 22.02 22.81 2.29
C SER A 146 21.91 22.88 3.82
N PRO A 147 22.61 23.82 4.49
CA PRO A 147 22.46 24.09 5.94
C PRO A 147 21.03 24.46 6.39
N GLY A 148 20.08 24.70 5.48
CA GLY A 148 18.67 24.97 5.79
C GLY A 148 17.73 23.76 5.74
N GLU A 149 18.16 22.60 5.22
CA GLU A 149 17.33 21.39 5.18
C GLU A 149 17.23 20.73 6.58
N GLU A 150 18.26 20.91 7.41
CA GLU A 150 18.32 20.41 8.79
C GLU A 150 17.22 21.02 9.70
N GLU A 151 16.74 22.23 9.37
CA GLU A 151 15.72 22.94 10.14
C GLU A 151 14.30 22.76 9.57
N ALA A 152 14.18 22.48 8.26
CA ALA A 152 12.93 22.11 7.60
C ALA A 152 12.44 20.70 7.96
N ASP A 153 13.36 19.84 8.41
CA ASP A 153 13.15 18.43 8.83
C ASP A 153 12.68 18.27 10.28
N ARG A 154 12.43 19.35 11.03
CA ARG A 154 11.65 19.29 12.28
C ARG A 154 10.16 19.08 12.01
N GLN A 155 9.83 18.11 11.16
CA GLN A 155 8.47 17.60 11.11
C GLN A 155 8.14 17.05 12.49
N LYS A 156 7.08 17.58 13.13
CA LYS A 156 6.58 17.02 14.39
C LYS A 156 6.37 15.51 14.19
N GLY A 157 6.97 14.71 15.06
CA GLY A 157 6.89 13.25 14.96
C GLY A 157 8.11 12.55 14.35
N VAL A 158 9.12 13.27 13.84
CA VAL A 158 10.37 12.68 13.31
C VAL A 158 11.55 12.97 14.27
N HIS A 159 12.21 11.92 14.75
CA HIS A 159 13.41 11.99 15.60
C HIS A 159 14.68 12.16 14.78
N ALA A 160 14.79 11.40 13.70
CA ALA A 160 15.94 11.44 12.81
C ALA A 160 15.50 11.17 11.38
N PHE A 161 16.19 11.81 10.45
CA PHE A 161 16.01 11.61 9.02
C PHE A 161 17.39 11.28 8.45
N VAL A 162 17.52 10.17 7.72
CA VAL A 162 18.81 9.75 7.15
C VAL A 162 18.62 9.38 5.69
N ARG A 163 19.15 10.22 4.79
CA ARG A 163 19.11 9.97 3.35
C ARG A 163 20.30 9.14 2.88
N GLN A 164 20.02 8.06 2.17
CA GLN A 164 20.97 7.18 1.50
C GLN A 164 20.83 7.34 -0.02
N ARG A 165 21.93 7.18 -0.77
CA ARG A 165 21.93 7.23 -2.24
C ARG A 165 22.72 6.07 -2.86
N LYS A 166 22.30 5.63 -4.05
CA LYS A 166 22.97 4.60 -4.86
C LYS A 166 22.90 4.94 -6.36
N GLY A 167 23.90 4.50 -7.13
CA GLY A 167 23.89 4.51 -8.61
C GLY A 167 23.91 5.89 -9.29
N LYS A 168 23.76 5.90 -10.62
CA LYS A 168 23.53 7.08 -11.48
C LYS A 168 22.46 6.71 -12.55
N PRO A 169 21.35 7.46 -12.71
CA PRO A 169 20.91 8.56 -11.85
C PRO A 169 20.72 8.09 -10.41
N HIS A 170 20.89 9.01 -9.45
CA HIS A 170 20.84 8.64 -8.04
C HIS A 170 19.45 8.14 -7.64
N LYS A 171 19.39 6.95 -7.05
CA LYS A 171 18.22 6.44 -6.33
C LYS A 171 18.38 6.76 -4.85
N PHE A 172 17.36 7.35 -4.25
CA PHE A 172 17.38 7.79 -2.85
C PHE A 172 16.49 6.93 -1.98
N ILE A 173 16.97 6.60 -0.78
CA ILE A 173 16.18 6.00 0.30
C ILE A 173 16.25 6.96 1.48
N ASP A 174 15.09 7.32 2.01
CA ASP A 174 14.97 8.15 3.20
C ASP A 174 14.56 7.26 4.38
N LEU A 175 15.50 7.04 5.30
CA LEU A 175 15.22 6.37 6.57
C LEU A 175 14.66 7.41 7.54
N ILE A 176 13.37 7.28 7.84
CA ILE A 176 12.63 8.20 8.70
C ILE A 176 12.43 7.51 10.05
N VAL A 177 13.02 8.07 11.10
CA VAL A 177 12.89 7.55 12.46
C VAL A 177 11.86 8.39 13.20
N PRO A 178 10.74 7.82 13.67
CA PRO A 178 9.74 8.57 14.42
C PRO A 178 10.24 8.95 15.82
N THR A 179 9.68 10.01 16.41
CA THR A 179 9.91 10.38 17.82
C THR A 179 9.32 9.40 18.81
N LYS A 180 8.18 8.80 18.48
CA LYS A 180 7.57 7.76 19.31
C LYS A 180 8.21 6.41 18.96
N LYS A 181 8.25 5.49 19.92
CA LYS A 181 8.85 4.14 19.79
C LYS A 181 8.35 3.30 18.60
N ARG A 182 7.27 3.71 17.92
CA ARG A 182 6.61 2.91 16.88
C ARG A 182 6.58 3.66 15.57
N SER A 183 6.99 2.97 14.50
CA SER A 183 7.07 3.47 13.13
C SER A 183 5.79 4.18 12.68
N ILE A 184 4.63 3.60 13.00
CA ILE A 184 3.33 4.08 12.53
C ILE A 184 2.86 5.39 13.18
N ASN A 185 3.46 5.81 14.28
CA ASN A 185 3.01 7.00 14.99
C ASN A 185 3.36 8.30 14.26
N SER A 186 4.28 8.25 13.29
CA SER A 186 4.59 9.38 12.41
C SER A 186 3.40 9.77 11.52
N PHE A 187 2.46 8.85 11.28
CA PHE A 187 1.28 9.11 10.45
C PHE A 187 0.30 10.09 11.10
N GLU A 188 0.19 10.07 12.42
CA GLU A 188 -0.74 10.95 13.16
C GLU A 188 -0.44 12.44 12.92
N ASP A 189 0.83 12.75 12.69
CA ASP A 189 1.28 14.13 12.48
C ASP A 189 1.33 14.55 11.01
N HIS A 190 1.09 13.63 10.08
CA HIS A 190 1.19 13.93 8.65
C HIS A 190 0.05 14.85 8.18
N PRO A 191 0.33 15.93 7.43
CA PRO A 191 -0.67 16.92 7.03
C PRO A 191 -1.74 16.40 6.04
N HIS A 192 -1.56 15.20 5.47
CA HIS A 192 -2.44 14.66 4.43
C HIS A 192 -2.77 13.19 4.71
N THR A 193 -4.06 12.84 4.57
CA THR A 193 -4.53 11.45 4.69
C THR A 193 -4.06 10.55 3.54
N ALA A 194 -3.70 11.13 2.38
CA ALA A 194 -3.22 10.40 1.20
C ALA A 194 -2.04 9.48 1.48
N VAL A 195 -1.16 9.81 2.43
CA VAL A 195 0.06 9.03 2.71
C VAL A 195 -0.02 8.19 3.97
N MET A 196 -1.20 8.13 4.58
CA MET A 196 -1.43 7.33 5.79
C MET A 196 -1.65 5.86 5.40
N ASN A 197 -0.67 5.33 4.68
CA ASN A 197 -0.58 3.97 4.20
C ASN A 197 0.87 3.52 4.23
N PHE A 198 1.07 2.24 4.50
CA PHE A 198 2.38 1.65 4.53
C PHE A 198 2.35 0.21 4.05
N ILE A 199 3.51 -0.26 3.63
CA ILE A 199 3.75 -1.64 3.25
C ILE A 199 4.84 -2.18 4.17
N SER A 200 4.53 -3.18 4.97
CA SER A 200 5.53 -3.96 5.72
C SER A 200 6.14 -5.03 4.82
N ALA A 201 6.94 -5.93 5.39
CA ALA A 201 7.42 -7.10 4.66
C ALA A 201 6.30 -8.01 4.15
N ASP A 202 5.15 -8.03 4.85
CA ASP A 202 4.10 -9.04 4.67
C ASP A 202 2.68 -8.47 4.57
N HIS A 203 2.48 -7.17 4.82
CA HIS A 203 1.16 -6.55 4.86
C HIS A 203 1.14 -5.20 4.16
N LEU A 204 0.05 -4.93 3.45
CA LEU A 204 -0.34 -3.59 3.06
C LEU A 204 -1.36 -3.07 4.06
N VAL A 205 -1.13 -1.86 4.55
CA VAL A 205 -2.04 -1.17 5.46
C VAL A 205 -2.41 0.18 4.86
N MET A 206 -3.70 0.45 4.78
CA MET A 206 -4.24 1.72 4.31
C MET A 206 -5.21 2.25 5.36
N LEU A 207 -4.87 3.36 6.02
CA LEU A 207 -5.75 3.93 7.04
C LEU A 207 -6.99 4.53 6.37
N TYR A 208 -6.89 5.19 5.22
CA TYR A 208 -8.05 5.84 4.58
C TYR A 208 -8.37 5.31 3.19
N PRO A 209 -8.73 4.01 3.01
CA PRO A 209 -8.95 3.44 1.69
C PRO A 209 -10.06 4.13 0.89
N ARG A 210 -11.10 4.62 1.57
CA ARG A 210 -12.20 5.39 0.94
C ARG A 210 -11.76 6.75 0.38
N LEU A 211 -10.60 7.26 0.80
CA LEU A 211 -10.01 8.48 0.27
C LEU A 211 -8.88 8.16 -0.69
N THR A 212 -7.94 7.32 -0.27
CA THR A 212 -6.73 7.01 -1.03
C THR A 212 -7.05 6.38 -2.39
N LEU A 213 -7.99 5.42 -2.46
CA LEU A 213 -8.30 4.71 -3.71
C LEU A 213 -9.00 5.60 -4.75
N PRO A 214 -9.97 6.46 -4.38
CA PRO A 214 -10.52 7.46 -5.30
C PRO A 214 -9.61 8.69 -5.55
N ARG A 215 -8.38 8.70 -5.03
CA ARG A 215 -7.44 9.85 -5.05
C ARG A 215 -8.00 11.12 -4.41
N GLU A 216 -8.62 10.94 -3.27
CA GLU A 216 -9.02 12.05 -2.43
C GLU A 216 -8.09 12.14 -1.22
N THR A 217 -7.91 13.35 -0.71
CA THR A 217 -7.17 13.54 0.54
C THR A 217 -7.75 14.68 1.32
N PHE A 218 -7.81 14.54 2.63
CA PHE A 218 -7.99 15.69 3.50
C PHE A 218 -6.64 16.33 3.83
N VAL A 219 -6.68 17.64 3.97
CA VAL A 219 -5.65 18.43 4.65
C VAL A 219 -6.02 18.45 6.13
N VAL A 220 -5.18 17.84 6.96
CA VAL A 220 -5.36 17.81 8.42
C VAL A 220 -4.74 19.05 9.08
N LYS A 221 -3.67 19.59 8.49
CA LYS A 221 -2.95 20.80 8.92
C LYS A 221 -2.57 21.60 7.66
N ASP A 222 -2.58 22.93 7.75
CA ASP A 222 -2.29 23.81 6.60
C ASP A 222 -0.95 23.39 5.94
N PRO A 223 -0.97 22.85 4.70
CA PRO A 223 0.21 22.26 4.11
C PRO A 223 1.01 23.37 3.44
N ARG A 224 2.34 23.24 3.46
CA ARG A 224 3.18 24.09 2.64
C ARG A 224 2.73 23.98 1.17
N ILE A 225 2.84 25.07 0.41
CA ILE A 225 2.35 25.17 -0.97
C ILE A 225 2.93 24.06 -1.85
N GLU A 226 4.18 23.67 -1.62
CA GLU A 226 4.88 22.62 -2.37
C GLU A 226 4.23 21.25 -2.18
N VAL A 227 3.78 20.94 -0.96
CA VAL A 227 3.10 19.67 -0.65
C VAL A 227 1.75 19.63 -1.35
N ARG A 228 1.02 20.75 -1.38
CA ARG A 228 -0.24 20.86 -2.13
C ARG A 228 -0.01 20.63 -3.63
N SER A 229 0.96 21.31 -4.22
CA SER A 229 1.31 21.17 -5.64
C SER A 229 1.71 19.73 -5.99
N LYS A 230 2.47 19.06 -5.12
CA LYS A 230 2.82 17.64 -5.26
C LYS A 230 1.57 16.76 -5.39
N TRP A 231 0.58 16.91 -4.52
CA TRP A 231 -0.64 16.08 -4.57
C TRP A 231 -1.52 16.40 -5.77
N LEU A 232 -1.67 17.68 -6.14
CA LEU A 232 -2.40 18.07 -7.34
C LEU A 232 -1.75 17.50 -8.61
N SER A 233 -0.42 17.55 -8.71
CA SER A 233 0.31 16.94 -9.84
C SER A 233 0.04 15.43 -9.95
N ARG A 234 -0.25 14.77 -8.82
CA ARG A 234 -0.60 13.34 -8.72
C ARG A 234 -2.09 13.05 -8.92
N ARG A 235 -2.85 14.04 -9.41
CA ARG A 235 -4.31 13.99 -9.65
C ARG A 235 -5.11 13.68 -8.38
N TYR A 236 -4.60 14.07 -7.21
CA TYR A 236 -5.40 14.00 -5.99
C TYR A 236 -6.34 15.19 -5.89
N THR A 237 -7.60 14.92 -5.56
CA THR A 237 -8.56 15.92 -5.13
C THR A 237 -8.32 16.24 -3.66
N ILE A 238 -7.86 17.46 -3.40
CA ILE A 238 -7.60 17.94 -2.03
C ILE A 238 -8.89 18.50 -1.45
N LYS A 239 -9.41 17.84 -0.43
CA LYS A 239 -10.56 18.28 0.35
C LYS A 239 -10.09 19.05 1.58
N THR A 240 -10.69 20.21 1.80
CA THR A 240 -10.54 20.96 3.06
C THR A 240 -11.66 20.54 3.99
N VAL A 241 -11.34 20.14 5.21
CA VAL A 241 -12.37 20.05 6.24
C VAL A 241 -12.72 21.48 6.63
N ARG A 242 -13.86 21.98 6.14
CA ARG A 242 -14.48 23.14 6.78
C ARG A 242 -14.94 22.68 8.16
N SER A 243 -14.73 23.49 9.18
CA SER A 243 -15.15 23.21 10.58
C SER A 243 -16.60 22.76 10.70
N ASP A 244 -17.44 23.09 9.71
CA ASP A 244 -18.89 22.91 9.74
C ASP A 244 -19.37 21.78 8.81
N ALA A 245 -18.48 21.18 8.00
CA ALA A 245 -18.82 20.04 7.16
C ALA A 245 -18.65 18.75 7.97
N THR A 246 -19.76 18.05 8.20
CA THR A 246 -19.78 16.74 8.86
C THR A 246 -19.06 15.72 7.98
N CYS A 247 -17.73 15.60 8.11
CA CYS A 247 -17.06 14.42 7.60
C CYS A 247 -17.63 13.22 8.36
N GLN A 248 -18.30 12.30 7.66
CA GLN A 248 -18.93 11.15 8.28
C GLN A 248 -18.16 9.86 7.96
N GLY A 249 -18.03 9.02 8.98
CA GLY A 249 -17.46 7.68 8.88
C GLY A 249 -15.94 7.65 8.66
N GLY A 250 -15.48 6.53 8.09
CA GLY A 250 -14.06 6.19 7.91
C GLY A 250 -13.21 7.09 7.00
N ALA A 251 -13.79 8.16 6.45
CA ALA A 251 -13.05 9.15 5.68
C ALA A 251 -12.74 10.40 6.51
N CYS A 252 -13.32 10.56 7.70
CA CYS A 252 -13.17 11.77 8.49
C CYS A 252 -11.82 11.79 9.22
N PRO A 253 -10.96 12.81 9.01
CA PRO A 253 -9.66 12.90 9.69
C PRO A 253 -9.79 13.19 11.19
N HIS A 254 -10.94 13.69 11.65
CA HIS A 254 -11.21 13.86 13.08
C HIS A 254 -11.52 12.54 13.79
N VAL A 255 -11.87 11.49 13.04
CA VAL A 255 -12.01 10.15 13.61
C VAL A 255 -10.63 9.57 13.81
N SER A 256 -10.32 9.22 15.05
CA SER A 256 -9.09 8.52 15.35
C SER A 256 -9.00 7.21 14.57
N ARG A 257 -7.86 6.99 13.91
CA ARG A 257 -7.59 5.81 13.10
C ARG A 257 -6.50 4.97 13.72
N PHE A 258 -6.65 3.66 13.60
CA PHE A 258 -5.62 2.72 13.99
C PHE A 258 -5.64 1.50 13.06
N VAL A 259 -4.53 0.78 13.04
CA VAL A 259 -4.40 -0.44 12.23
C VAL A 259 -5.41 -1.47 12.74
N GLY A 260 -6.30 -1.94 11.87
CA GLY A 260 -7.34 -2.91 12.21
C GLY A 260 -8.71 -2.31 12.56
N ASP A 261 -8.87 -0.99 12.57
CA ASP A 261 -10.20 -0.38 12.72
C ASP A 261 -11.15 -0.76 11.56
N SER A 262 -12.46 -0.57 11.75
CA SER A 262 -13.49 -0.95 10.78
C SER A 262 -13.50 -0.09 9.50
N SER A 263 -12.59 0.84 9.34
CA SER A 263 -12.46 1.68 8.16
C SER A 263 -11.09 1.54 7.50
N CYS A 264 -10.19 0.75 8.10
CA CYS A 264 -8.84 0.48 7.64
C CYS A 264 -8.86 -0.72 6.70
N LEU A 265 -8.00 -0.69 5.68
CA LEU A 265 -7.71 -1.86 4.87
C LEU A 265 -6.39 -2.45 5.33
N VAL A 266 -6.43 -3.71 5.77
CA VAL A 266 -5.24 -4.53 6.04
C VAL A 266 -5.29 -5.72 5.09
N LEU A 267 -4.25 -5.88 4.28
CA LEU A 267 -4.14 -6.95 3.31
C LEU A 267 -2.83 -7.71 3.52
N PRO A 268 -2.86 -8.94 4.05
CA PRO A 268 -1.67 -9.79 4.10
C PRO A 268 -1.30 -10.25 2.69
N PHE A 269 -0.02 -10.30 2.39
CA PHE A 269 0.51 -10.81 1.13
C PHE A 269 1.83 -11.59 1.25
N GLY A 270 2.42 -11.65 2.44
CA GLY A 270 3.61 -12.44 2.73
C GLY A 270 3.31 -13.72 3.50
N ASP A 271 4.35 -14.31 4.07
CA ASP A 271 4.28 -15.62 4.76
C ASP A 271 3.67 -15.51 6.17
N HIS A 272 3.63 -14.30 6.71
CA HIS A 272 3.07 -14.02 8.03
C HIS A 272 1.69 -13.40 7.91
N TYR A 273 0.67 -14.12 8.42
CA TYR A 273 -0.71 -13.62 8.45
C TYR A 273 -0.93 -12.59 9.55
N ASP A 274 -0.26 -12.75 10.69
CA ASP A 274 -0.40 -11.85 11.83
C ASP A 274 0.38 -10.56 11.61
N LEU A 275 -0.25 -9.42 11.90
CA LEU A 275 0.45 -8.15 11.98
C LEU A 275 1.33 -8.16 13.25
N PRO A 276 2.63 -7.91 13.14
CA PRO A 276 3.48 -7.73 14.31
C PRO A 276 2.91 -6.73 15.31
N ASP A 277 3.03 -7.01 16.61
CA ASP A 277 2.62 -6.13 17.71
C ASP A 277 3.22 -4.72 17.61
N ALA A 278 4.38 -4.60 16.95
CA ALA A 278 5.01 -3.33 16.63
C ALA A 278 4.10 -2.38 15.83
N TYR A 279 3.17 -2.91 15.03
CA TYR A 279 2.19 -2.16 14.24
C TYR A 279 0.83 -2.00 14.94
N LEU A 280 0.53 -2.79 15.97
CA LEU A 280 -0.73 -2.75 16.70
C LEU A 280 -0.59 -1.83 17.90
N SER A 281 -1.29 -0.67 17.95
CA SER A 281 -1.20 0.33 19.03
C SER A 281 -1.05 -0.32 20.43
N SER A 282 -0.04 0.06 21.22
CA SER A 282 0.55 -0.69 22.36
C SER A 282 -0.36 -0.94 23.55
N ALA A 283 -1.65 -0.71 23.43
CA ALA A 283 -2.54 -0.97 24.52
C ALA A 283 -3.95 -1.23 24.00
N ASN A 284 -4.65 -2.08 24.74
CA ASN A 284 -6.04 -1.88 25.10
C ASN A 284 -6.29 -0.54 25.82
N THR A 285 -5.41 0.47 25.66
CA THR A 285 -5.79 1.88 25.62
C THR A 285 -6.22 2.07 24.19
N PRO A 286 -7.52 2.02 23.95
CA PRO A 286 -7.98 2.68 22.79
C PRO A 286 -7.39 4.08 22.57
N ILE A 287 -7.48 4.55 21.33
CA ILE A 287 -8.10 5.87 21.20
C ILE A 287 -9.63 5.58 21.26
N LYS A 288 -10.28 5.68 22.44
CA LYS A 288 -11.52 4.96 22.92
C LYS A 288 -12.18 3.86 22.01
N LEU A 289 -12.14 2.56 22.44
CA LEU A 289 -12.35 1.31 21.69
C LEU A 289 -13.63 0.64 22.17
N GLY A 290 -14.29 -0.02 21.23
CA GLY A 290 -15.03 -1.24 21.46
C GLY A 290 -14.94 -2.13 20.21
N TYR A 291 -14.57 -3.39 20.43
CA TYR A 291 -14.68 -4.57 19.55
C TYR A 291 -13.56 -4.89 18.53
N THR A 292 -12.93 -6.03 18.83
CA THR A 292 -12.28 -6.97 17.92
C THR A 292 -13.25 -7.48 16.85
N ARG A 293 -13.27 -6.84 15.68
CA ARG A 293 -13.43 -7.47 14.36
C ARG A 293 -12.78 -6.56 13.33
N CYS A 294 -11.57 -6.88 12.88
CA CYS A 294 -11.08 -6.37 11.60
C CYS A 294 -12.17 -6.61 10.55
N LEU A 295 -12.39 -5.65 9.66
CA LEU A 295 -13.16 -5.92 8.46
C LEU A 295 -12.43 -6.99 7.63
N VAL A 296 -12.71 -8.26 7.93
CA VAL A 296 -13.17 -9.13 6.87
C VAL A 296 -14.35 -8.36 6.27
N TRP A 297 -14.19 -7.73 5.10
CA TRP A 297 -15.34 -7.34 4.31
C TRP A 297 -16.16 -8.63 4.15
N LYS A 298 -17.17 -8.82 4.99
CA LYS A 298 -18.13 -9.89 4.77
C LYS A 298 -18.76 -9.53 3.43
N CYS A 299 -18.63 -10.41 2.43
CA CYS A 299 -19.66 -10.48 1.40
C CYS A 299 -21.00 -10.38 2.15
N PRO A 300 -21.93 -9.48 1.77
CA PRO A 300 -23.27 -9.58 2.32
C PRO A 300 -23.69 -11.02 2.11
N ARG A 301 -23.83 -11.79 3.20
CA ARG A 301 -24.49 -13.08 3.10
C ARG A 301 -25.86 -12.72 2.55
N ALA A 302 -26.18 -13.23 1.36
CA ALA A 302 -27.56 -13.29 0.92
C ALA A 302 -28.33 -13.88 2.11
N ASP A 303 -29.23 -13.07 2.66
CA ASP A 303 -30.04 -13.40 3.82
C ASP A 303 -31.09 -14.41 3.32
N HIS A 304 -30.65 -15.63 3.01
CA HIS A 304 -31.52 -16.77 2.79
C HIS A 304 -32.03 -17.21 4.16
N ARG A 305 -32.99 -16.45 4.70
CA ARG A 305 -33.98 -17.07 5.57
C ARG A 305 -34.73 -18.09 4.70
N PRO A 306 -34.85 -19.36 5.12
CA PRO A 306 -35.87 -20.21 4.57
C PRO A 306 -37.21 -19.51 4.82
N ARG A 307 -38.02 -19.31 3.77
CA ARG A 307 -39.44 -19.07 3.99
C ARG A 307 -39.98 -20.35 4.63
N ALA A 308 -40.57 -20.19 5.81
CA ALA A 308 -41.43 -21.21 6.41
C ALA A 308 -42.67 -21.40 5.53
#